data_AF-A0A1V4QSN3-F1
#
_entry.id   AF-A0A1V4QSN3-F1
#
_cell.length_a   1.000
_cell.length_b   1.000
_cell.length_c   1.000
_cell.angle_alpha   90.00
_cell.angle_beta   90.00
_cell.angle_gamma   90.00
#
_symmetry.space_group_name_H-M   'P 1'
#
loop_
_entity.id
_entity.type
_entity.pdbx_description
1 polymer ?
#
loop_
_entity_poly.entity_id
_entity_poly.type
_entity_poly.pdbx_seq_one_letter_code
_entity_poly.pdbx_strand_id
1 'polypeptide(L)'
;MQDAGPEFLCDAMLGGLARWLRAAGYDARFTYGIDDRELLAQALRTGATLLSSDGKLFERNIIRSGALPALFVPRQLSKLQQLGFVLRGLGLPVRPQPRCMACGGALEEVAKPAVRAEAPRRAYAAHERFWRCTRCGKLLWRGTHWRRIAAALERIGGGGG
;
A
#
# COMPACT_ATOMS: atom_id res chain seq x y z
N MET A 1 -21.83 -2.60 -2.12
CA MET A 1 -21.00 -3.81 -2.24
C MET A 1 -19.55 -3.33 -2.24
N GLN A 2 -18.90 -3.31 -1.06
CA GLN A 2 -17.61 -2.64 -0.90
C GLN A 2 -16.50 -3.54 -1.45
N ASP A 3 -15.90 -3.10 -2.55
CA ASP A 3 -14.76 -3.71 -3.26
C ASP A 3 -13.44 -3.53 -2.46
N ALA A 4 -13.52 -3.77 -1.15
CA ALA A 4 -12.40 -3.68 -0.24
C ALA A 4 -11.54 -4.94 -0.46
N GLY A 5 -10.52 -4.80 -1.32
CA GLY A 5 -9.47 -5.81 -1.44
C GLY A 5 -8.76 -6.07 -0.12
N PRO A 6 -7.86 -7.07 -0.08
CA PRO A 6 -7.15 -7.43 1.14
C PRO A 6 -6.42 -6.22 1.74
N GLU A 7 -6.56 -6.06 3.06
CA GLU A 7 -5.69 -5.16 3.84
C GLU A 7 -4.38 -5.88 4.13
N PHE A 8 -3.27 -5.17 4.00
CA PHE A 8 -1.95 -5.69 4.31
C PHE A 8 -1.39 -5.05 5.57
N LEU A 9 -0.79 -5.88 6.42
CA LEU A 9 0.03 -5.41 7.52
C LEU A 9 1.47 -5.83 7.24
N CYS A 10 2.33 -4.85 6.97
CA CYS A 10 3.75 -5.06 6.70
C CYS A 10 4.55 -4.87 7.99
N ASP A 11 5.55 -5.72 8.21
CA ASP A 11 6.56 -5.48 9.24
C ASP A 11 7.34 -4.17 8.98
N ALA A 12 8.15 -3.76 9.97
CA ALA A 12 8.95 -2.53 9.90
C ALA A 12 9.95 -2.53 8.72
N MET A 13 10.42 -3.70 8.27
CA MET A 13 11.38 -3.85 7.16
C MET A 13 10.73 -3.68 5.78
N LEU A 14 9.41 -3.86 5.73
CA LEU A 14 8.58 -3.79 4.53
C LEU A 14 7.81 -2.47 4.40
N GLY A 15 8.15 -1.43 5.17
CA GLY A 15 7.52 -0.11 5.01
C GLY A 15 7.64 0.48 3.59
N GLY A 16 8.74 0.21 2.89
CA GLY A 16 8.90 0.57 1.48
C GLY A 16 7.95 -0.21 0.55
N LEU A 17 7.68 -1.48 0.86
CA LEU A 17 6.73 -2.31 0.11
C LEU A 17 5.29 -1.85 0.38
N ALA A 18 4.95 -1.50 1.62
CA ALA A 18 3.64 -0.95 1.97
C ALA A 18 3.29 0.27 1.11
N ARG A 19 4.26 1.15 0.84
CA ARG A 19 4.06 2.30 -0.07
C ARG A 19 3.74 1.86 -1.50
N TRP A 20 4.41 0.84 -2.01
CA TRP A 20 4.14 0.30 -3.35
C TRP A 20 2.79 -0.41 -3.45
N LEU A 21 2.37 -1.14 -2.41
CA LEU A 21 1.02 -1.72 -2.33
C LEU A 21 -0.07 -0.66 -2.36
N ARG A 22 0.12 0.46 -1.65
CA ARG A 22 -0.80 1.63 -1.69
C ARG A 22 -0.87 2.24 -3.08
N ALA A 23 0.27 2.36 -3.76
CA ALA A 23 0.32 2.83 -5.14
C ALA A 23 -0.44 1.88 -6.10
N ALA A 24 -0.37 0.57 -5.86
CA ALA A 24 -1.11 -0.45 -6.59
C ALA A 24 -2.59 -0.57 -6.18
N GLY A 25 -3.05 0.29 -5.25
CA GLY A 25 -4.46 0.42 -4.84
C GLY A 25 -4.90 -0.45 -3.66
N TYR A 26 -3.96 -1.07 -2.94
CA TYR A 26 -4.23 -1.88 -1.75
C TYR A 26 -4.01 -1.09 -0.45
N ASP A 27 -4.85 -1.33 0.56
CA ASP A 27 -4.58 -0.76 1.88
C ASP A 27 -3.42 -1.54 2.49
N ALA A 28 -2.35 -0.85 2.82
CA ALA A 28 -1.19 -1.46 3.45
C ALA A 28 -0.73 -0.59 4.60
N ARG A 29 -0.52 -1.17 5.76
CA ARG A 29 -0.07 -0.49 6.97
C ARG A 29 1.29 -1.04 7.36
N PHE A 30 2.11 -0.20 7.99
CA PHE A 30 3.33 -0.62 8.65
C PHE A 30 3.55 0.34 9.82
N THR A 31 4.09 -0.17 10.91
CA THR A 31 4.40 0.60 12.10
C THR A 31 5.88 0.39 12.41
N TYR A 32 6.63 1.47 12.53
CA TYR A 32 8.05 1.37 12.88
C TYR A 32 8.18 0.96 14.35
N GLY A 33 9.05 -0.01 14.64
CA GLY A 33 9.32 -0.46 16.01
C GLY A 33 8.19 -1.24 16.69
N ILE A 34 7.14 -1.65 15.96
CA ILE A 34 6.12 -2.57 16.49
C ILE A 34 6.75 -3.92 16.81
N ASP A 35 6.42 -4.49 17.97
CA ASP A 35 6.87 -5.84 18.31
C ASP A 35 6.01 -6.91 17.63
N ASP A 36 6.56 -8.12 17.50
CA ASP A 36 5.90 -9.24 16.85
C ASP A 36 4.53 -9.58 17.45
N ARG A 37 4.36 -9.48 18.77
CA ARG A 37 3.09 -9.86 19.42
C ARG A 37 2.00 -8.85 19.06
N GLU A 38 2.30 -7.56 19.15
CA GLU A 38 1.34 -6.52 18.78
C GLU A 38 1.05 -6.55 17.27
N LEU A 39 2.06 -6.80 16.43
CA LEU A 39 1.89 -6.97 14.99
C LEU A 39 0.92 -8.11 14.65
N LEU A 40 1.10 -9.29 15.27
CA LEU A 40 0.22 -10.43 15.08
C LEU A 40 -1.19 -10.16 15.61
N ALA A 41 -1.30 -9.56 16.80
CA ALA A 41 -2.58 -9.22 17.40
C ALA A 41 -3.35 -8.22 16.53
N GLN A 42 -2.67 -7.20 16.00
CA GLN A 42 -3.27 -6.25 15.06
C GLN A 42 -3.75 -6.94 13.79
N ALA A 43 -2.92 -7.81 13.18
CA ALA A 43 -3.29 -8.52 11.95
C ALA A 43 -4.55 -9.39 12.14
N LEU A 44 -4.66 -10.08 13.28
CA LEU A 44 -5.86 -10.85 13.64
C LEU A 44 -7.08 -9.96 13.82
N ARG A 45 -6.96 -8.87 14.60
CA ARG A 45 -8.07 -7.95 14.89
C ARG A 45 -8.64 -7.32 13.61
N THR A 46 -7.78 -7.03 12.64
CA THR A 46 -8.20 -6.39 11.38
C THR A 46 -8.46 -7.39 10.25
N GLY A 47 -8.17 -8.68 10.42
CA GLY A 47 -8.20 -9.66 9.35
C GLY A 47 -7.22 -9.36 8.20
N ALA A 48 -6.13 -8.65 8.50
CA ALA A 48 -5.17 -8.22 7.48
C ALA A 48 -4.18 -9.35 7.15
N THR A 49 -3.77 -9.45 5.89
CA THR A 49 -2.70 -10.35 5.46
C THR A 49 -1.36 -9.79 5.92
N LEU A 50 -0.65 -10.56 6.73
CA LEU A 50 0.66 -10.19 7.25
C LEU A 50 1.74 -10.41 6.19
N LEU A 51 2.51 -9.38 5.90
CA LEU A 51 3.70 -9.47 5.05
C LEU A 51 4.93 -9.26 5.92
N SER A 52 5.84 -10.23 5.91
CA SER A 52 7.10 -10.10 6.65
C SER A 52 8.25 -10.79 5.94
N SER A 53 9.45 -10.27 6.19
CA SER A 53 10.70 -10.87 5.76
C SER A 53 11.49 -11.55 6.89
N ASP A 54 10.90 -11.65 8.09
CA ASP A 54 11.47 -12.35 9.23
C ASP A 54 10.95 -13.79 9.28
N GLY A 55 11.84 -14.76 9.05
CA GLY A 55 11.50 -16.17 9.09
C GLY A 55 11.00 -16.63 10.47
N LYS A 56 11.49 -16.03 11.56
CA LYS A 56 11.08 -16.39 12.94
C LYS A 56 9.61 -16.09 13.18
N LEU A 57 9.05 -15.08 12.50
CA LEU A 57 7.63 -14.78 12.59
C LEU A 57 6.79 -15.91 11.99
N PHE A 58 7.25 -16.54 10.91
CA PHE A 58 6.57 -17.67 10.25
C PHE A 58 6.69 -19.00 11.01
N GLU A 59 7.54 -19.09 12.03
CA GLU A 59 7.59 -20.24 12.92
C GLU A 59 6.44 -20.26 13.94
N ARG A 60 5.74 -19.13 14.11
CA ARG A 60 4.61 -19.01 15.06
C ARG A 60 3.42 -19.87 14.62
N ASN A 61 2.85 -20.60 15.58
CA ASN A 61 1.76 -21.54 15.32
C ASN A 61 0.57 -20.90 14.58
N ILE A 62 0.23 -19.66 14.91
CA ILE A 62 -0.92 -18.98 14.30
C ILE A 62 -0.79 -18.74 12.80
N ILE A 63 0.45 -18.62 12.31
CA ILE A 63 0.76 -18.51 10.87
C ILE A 63 0.85 -19.91 10.27
N ARG A 64 1.56 -20.84 10.94
CA ARG A 64 1.72 -22.23 10.46
C ARG A 64 0.40 -22.99 10.36
N SER A 65 -0.55 -22.71 11.25
CA SER A 65 -1.89 -23.29 11.24
C SER A 65 -2.82 -22.64 10.22
N GLY A 66 -2.38 -21.57 9.54
CA GLY A 66 -3.20 -20.81 8.59
C GLY A 66 -4.27 -19.92 9.25
N ALA A 67 -4.29 -19.80 10.57
CA ALA A 67 -5.27 -18.98 11.28
C ALA A 67 -5.06 -17.48 11.02
N LEU A 68 -3.82 -17.07 10.74
CA LEU A 68 -3.48 -15.74 10.26
C LEU A 68 -2.91 -15.85 8.83
N PRO A 69 -3.56 -15.25 7.81
CA PRO A 69 -3.00 -15.16 6.47
C PRO A 69 -1.68 -14.39 6.51
N ALA A 70 -0.60 -15.02 6.06
CA ALA A 70 0.71 -14.40 6.01
C ALA A 70 1.49 -14.84 4.77
N LEU A 71 2.33 -13.95 4.25
CA LEU A 71 3.22 -14.23 3.12
C LEU A 71 4.64 -13.79 3.43
N PHE A 72 5.58 -14.73 3.35
CA PHE A 72 7.00 -14.44 3.50
C PHE A 72 7.53 -13.74 2.26
N VAL A 73 8.11 -12.55 2.43
CA VAL A 73 8.65 -11.75 1.33
C VAL A 73 10.18 -11.82 1.34
N PRO A 74 10.83 -12.32 0.27
CA PRO A 74 12.29 -12.39 0.21
C PRO A 74 12.95 -10.99 0.30
N ARG A 75 13.97 -10.84 1.15
CA ARG A 75 14.66 -9.55 1.38
C ARG A 75 15.58 -9.14 0.25
N GLN A 76 16.06 -10.10 -0.52
CA GLN A 76 17.04 -9.91 -1.60
C GLN A 76 16.41 -9.21 -2.82
N LEU A 77 15.09 -9.20 -2.90
CA LEU A 77 14.34 -8.54 -3.96
C LEU A 77 14.30 -7.02 -3.76
N SER A 78 14.42 -6.27 -4.85
CA SER A 78 14.10 -4.83 -4.83
C SER A 78 12.63 -4.61 -4.46
N LYS A 79 12.27 -3.42 -3.98
CA LYS A 79 10.87 -3.13 -3.56
C LYS A 79 9.83 -3.36 -4.68
N LEU A 80 10.20 -3.10 -5.93
CA LEU A 80 9.34 -3.34 -7.08
C LEU A 80 9.18 -4.84 -7.38
N GLN A 81 10.26 -5.61 -7.23
CA GLN A 81 10.20 -7.08 -7.32
C GLN A 81 9.43 -7.69 -6.15
N GLN A 82 9.57 -7.16 -4.93
CA GLN A 82 8.75 -7.56 -3.78
C GLN A 82 7.26 -7.31 -4.04
N LEU A 83 6.90 -6.16 -4.60
CA LEU A 83 5.52 -5.88 -5.02
C LEU A 83 5.04 -6.92 -6.02
N GLY A 84 5.78 -7.16 -7.10
CA GLY A 84 5.41 -8.15 -8.11
C GLY A 84 5.30 -9.58 -7.55
N PHE A 85 6.18 -9.94 -6.60
CA PHE A 85 6.13 -11.22 -5.89
C PHE A 85 4.83 -11.36 -5.08
N VAL A 86 4.47 -10.35 -4.29
CA VAL A 86 3.23 -10.35 -3.48
C VAL A 86 1.99 -10.38 -4.38
N LEU A 87 1.95 -9.52 -5.40
CA LEU A 87 0.80 -9.45 -6.30
C LEU A 87 0.58 -10.77 -7.05
N ARG A 88 1.63 -11.37 -7.63
CA ARG A 88 1.50 -12.68 -8.30
C ARG A 88 1.20 -13.80 -7.31
N GLY A 89 1.90 -13.84 -6.17
CA GLY A 89 1.72 -14.88 -5.16
C GLY A 89 0.31 -14.92 -4.55
N LEU A 90 -0.39 -13.78 -4.57
CA LEU A 90 -1.77 -13.66 -4.08
C LEU A 90 -2.80 -13.52 -5.20
N GLY A 91 -2.40 -13.60 -6.49
CA GLY A 91 -3.33 -13.44 -7.63
C GLY A 91 -3.99 -12.06 -7.73
N LEU A 92 -3.30 -11.00 -7.29
CA LEU A 92 -3.82 -9.66 -7.16
C LEU A 92 -3.41 -8.77 -8.35
N PRO A 93 -4.37 -8.15 -9.08
CA PRO A 93 -4.06 -7.20 -10.14
C PRO A 93 -3.62 -5.84 -9.57
N VAL A 94 -2.95 -5.03 -10.38
CA VAL A 94 -2.79 -3.61 -10.06
C VAL A 94 -4.13 -2.90 -10.24
N ARG A 95 -4.61 -2.18 -9.22
CA ARG A 95 -5.90 -1.48 -9.27
C ARG A 95 -5.74 -0.06 -9.86
N PRO A 96 -6.74 0.45 -10.59
CA PRO A 96 -6.69 1.77 -11.20
C PRO A 96 -6.84 2.91 -10.18
N GLN A 97 -7.44 2.66 -9.01
CA GLN A 97 -7.57 3.63 -7.92
C GLN A 97 -6.43 3.45 -6.89
N PRO A 98 -5.41 4.33 -6.89
CA PRO A 98 -4.40 4.29 -5.87
C PRO A 98 -4.93 4.78 -4.53
N ARG A 99 -4.24 4.38 -3.46
CA ARG A 99 -4.51 4.82 -2.09
C ARG A 99 -3.50 5.86 -1.63
N CYS A 100 -3.81 6.51 -0.52
CA CYS A 100 -2.94 7.50 0.08
C CYS A 100 -1.57 6.87 0.40
N MET A 101 -0.51 7.36 -0.24
CA MET A 101 0.86 6.87 -0.03
C MET A 101 1.33 7.02 1.43
N ALA A 102 0.74 7.95 2.19
CA ALA A 102 1.10 8.18 3.59
C ALA A 102 0.47 7.16 4.55
N CYS A 103 -0.81 6.80 4.37
CA CYS A 103 -1.57 6.02 5.36
C CYS A 103 -2.39 4.84 4.80
N GLY A 104 -2.49 4.67 3.48
CA GLY A 104 -3.31 3.63 2.83
C GLY A 104 -4.82 3.92 2.74
N GLY A 105 -5.27 5.07 3.24
CA GLY A 105 -6.67 5.48 3.12
C GLY A 105 -7.12 5.73 1.68
N ALA A 106 -8.43 5.64 1.44
CA ALA A 106 -9.02 5.95 0.15
C ALA A 106 -8.79 7.43 -0.21
N LEU A 107 -8.78 7.70 -1.51
CA LEU A 107 -8.59 9.02 -2.09
C LEU A 107 -9.85 9.45 -2.80
N GLU A 108 -10.39 10.59 -2.40
CA GLU A 108 -11.54 11.22 -3.04
C GLU A 108 -11.07 12.42 -3.84
N GLU A 109 -11.56 12.55 -5.07
CA GLU A 109 -11.26 13.71 -5.90
C GLU A 109 -11.95 14.94 -5.33
N VAL A 110 -11.21 16.05 -5.24
CA VAL A 110 -11.71 17.33 -4.72
C VAL A 110 -11.58 18.40 -5.79
N ALA A 111 -12.58 19.28 -5.85
CA ALA A 111 -12.62 20.37 -6.81
C ALA A 111 -11.42 21.30 -6.61
N LYS A 112 -10.72 21.64 -7.70
CA LYS A 112 -9.56 22.55 -7.68
C LYS A 112 -9.83 23.85 -6.91
N PRO A 113 -10.95 24.58 -7.11
CA PRO A 113 -11.22 25.80 -6.34
C PRO A 113 -11.25 25.59 -4.82
N ALA A 114 -11.70 24.43 -4.35
CA ALA A 114 -11.82 24.12 -2.92
C ALA A 114 -10.46 23.96 -2.22
N VAL A 115 -9.38 23.73 -2.98
CA VAL A 115 -8.03 23.52 -2.43
C VAL A 115 -7.11 24.71 -2.63
N ARG A 116 -7.62 25.85 -3.12
CA ARG A 116 -6.82 27.04 -3.44
C ARG A 116 -6.02 27.59 -2.25
N ALA A 117 -6.57 27.52 -1.05
CA ALA A 117 -5.92 28.02 0.17
C ALA A 117 -4.93 27.02 0.78
N GLU A 118 -5.09 25.72 0.52
CA GLU A 118 -4.28 24.65 1.12
C GLU A 118 -3.15 24.19 0.18
N ALA A 119 -3.41 24.15 -1.13
CA ALA A 119 -2.46 23.64 -2.12
C ALA A 119 -1.28 24.62 -2.29
N PRO A 120 -0.03 24.12 -2.34
CA PRO A 120 1.11 24.95 -2.68
C PRO A 120 0.90 25.66 -4.03
N ARG A 121 1.19 26.96 -4.12
CA ARG A 121 0.92 27.79 -5.31
C ARG A 121 1.38 27.15 -6.64
N ARG A 122 2.58 26.55 -6.64
CA ARG A 122 3.13 25.87 -7.82
C ARG A 122 2.32 24.63 -8.21
N ALA A 123 1.87 23.84 -7.24
CA ALA A 123 1.05 22.66 -7.50
C ALA A 123 -0.35 23.06 -7.97
N TYR A 124 -0.96 24.07 -7.36
CA TYR A 124 -2.24 24.63 -7.77
C TYR A 124 -2.22 25.13 -9.23
N ALA A 125 -1.14 25.81 -9.61
CA ALA A 125 -0.97 26.30 -10.98
C ALA A 125 -0.71 25.16 -12.00
N ALA A 126 0.03 24.12 -11.61
CA ALA A 126 0.50 23.08 -12.53
C ALA A 126 -0.46 21.89 -12.69
N HIS A 127 -1.48 21.75 -11.85
CA HIS A 127 -2.34 20.56 -11.82
C HIS A 127 -3.83 20.94 -11.79
N GLU A 128 -4.63 20.17 -12.54
CA GLU A 128 -6.09 20.35 -12.58
C GLU A 128 -6.85 19.49 -11.57
N ARG A 129 -6.27 18.35 -11.20
CA ARG A 129 -6.93 17.34 -10.38
C ARG A 129 -6.22 17.16 -9.06
N PHE A 130 -7.00 17.13 -7.99
CA PHE A 130 -6.55 17.00 -6.62
C PHE A 130 -7.35 15.91 -5.93
N TRP A 131 -6.72 15.23 -4.98
CA TRP A 131 -7.35 14.20 -4.19
C TRP A 131 -7.09 14.44 -2.71
N ARG A 132 -8.10 14.19 -1.88
CA ARG A 132 -7.99 14.24 -0.43
C ARG A 132 -8.12 12.82 0.13
N CYS A 133 -7.25 12.49 1.07
CA CYS A 133 -7.37 11.22 1.77
C CYS A 133 -8.50 11.27 2.80
N THR A 134 -9.39 10.29 2.77
CA THR A 134 -10.51 10.17 3.73
C THR A 134 -10.08 9.75 5.13
N ARG A 135 -8.85 9.22 5.29
CA ARG A 135 -8.30 8.77 6.58
C ARG A 135 -7.45 9.83 7.27
N CYS A 136 -6.50 10.45 6.56
CA CYS A 136 -5.56 11.42 7.16
C CYS A 136 -5.74 12.86 6.68
N GLY A 137 -6.73 13.14 5.84
CA GLY A 137 -7.02 14.48 5.31
C GLY A 137 -5.99 15.03 4.33
N LYS A 138 -4.88 14.32 4.09
CA LYS A 138 -3.77 14.81 3.26
C LYS A 138 -4.22 15.07 1.82
N LEU A 139 -3.94 16.28 1.34
CA LEU A 139 -4.10 16.68 -0.05
C LEU A 139 -2.97 16.13 -0.94
N LEU A 140 -3.33 15.59 -2.10
CA LEU A 140 -2.45 14.90 -3.05
C LEU A 140 -2.77 15.31 -4.50
N TRP A 141 -1.77 15.23 -5.38
CA TRP A 141 -1.89 15.50 -6.80
C TRP A 141 -0.88 14.67 -7.60
N ARG A 142 -1.14 14.45 -8.89
CA ARG A 142 -0.32 13.60 -9.76
C ARG A 142 0.85 14.37 -10.37
N GLY A 143 1.91 14.57 -9.58
CA GLY A 143 3.17 15.18 -10.04
C GLY A 143 4.10 14.21 -10.80
N THR A 144 5.34 14.65 -11.06
CA THR A 144 6.40 13.83 -11.69
C THR A 144 6.69 12.53 -10.94
N HIS A 145 6.62 12.56 -9.60
CA HIS A 145 6.76 11.37 -8.77
C HIS A 145 5.69 10.32 -9.07
N TRP A 146 4.43 10.74 -9.25
CA TRP A 146 3.34 9.84 -9.60
C TRP A 146 3.54 9.19 -10.98
N ARG A 147 4.01 9.95 -11.97
CA ARG A 147 4.30 9.41 -13.32
C ARG A 147 5.32 8.28 -13.28
N ARG A 148 6.37 8.40 -12.46
CA ARG A 148 7.39 7.34 -12.28
C ARG A 148 6.80 6.08 -11.64
N ILE A 149 5.91 6.27 -10.65
CA ILE A 149 5.20 5.17 -9.99
C ILE A 149 4.29 4.44 -10.99
N ALA A 150 3.47 5.19 -11.74
CA ALA A 150 2.55 4.61 -12.72
C ALA A 150 3.30 3.78 -13.77
N ALA A 151 4.37 4.33 -14.36
CA ALA A 151 5.20 3.60 -15.32
C ALA A 151 5.88 2.34 -14.73
N ALA A 152 6.19 2.34 -13.42
CA ALA A 152 6.73 1.15 -12.75
C ALA A 152 5.65 0.09 -12.54
N LEU A 153 4.42 0.49 -12.18
CA LEU A 153 3.28 -0.40 -11.98
C LEU A 153 2.80 -1.02 -13.30
N GLU A 154 2.80 -0.26 -14.40
CA GLU A 154 2.48 -0.77 -15.74
C GLU A 154 3.38 -1.93 -16.15
N ARG A 155 4.68 -1.89 -15.81
CA ARG A 155 5.61 -2.99 -16.07
C ARG A 155 5.32 -4.25 -15.25
N ILE A 156 4.68 -4.11 -14.08
CA ILE A 156 4.26 -5.26 -13.26
C ILE A 156 2.92 -5.82 -13.73
N GLY A 157 1.96 -4.93 -14.04
CA GLY A 157 0.61 -5.31 -14.47
C GLY A 157 0.53 -5.78 -15.91
N GLY A 158 1.46 -5.36 -16.78
CA GLY A 158 1.50 -5.69 -18.21
C GLY A 158 2.06 -7.08 -18.55
N GLY A 159 2.35 -7.93 -17.56
CA GLY A 159 2.77 -9.32 -17.75
C GLY A 159 1.59 -10.31 -17.94
N GLY A 160 0.46 -9.83 -18.46
CA GLY A 160 -0.71 -10.62 -18.81
C GLY A 160 -1.02 -10.45 -20.29
N GLY A 161 -0.26 -11.16 -21.12
CA GLY A 161 -0.43 -11.35 -22.55
C GLY A 161 0.19 -12.67 -22.93
#